data_AF-K1RBD3-F1
#
_entry.id   AF-K1RBD3-F1
#
_cell.length_a   1.000
_cell.length_b   1.000
_cell.length_c   1.000
_cell.angle_alpha   90.00
_cell.angle_beta   90.00
_cell.angle_gamma   90.00
#
_symmetry.space_group_name_H-M   'P 1'
#
loop_
_entity.id
_entity.type
_entity.pdbx_description
1 polymer ?
#
loop_
_entity_poly.entity_id
_entity_poly.type
_entity_poly.pdbx_seq_one_letter_code
_entity_poly.pdbx_strand_id
1 'polypeptide(L)'
;MPRTNKQPDNDRIPSSQVSATQAEKAHSSMDRGEQEKKLHDLVQFLLIMDQKKLPIKKLDINKQVLKEHSKALPVMMKLAEEKLRKIFGIELVSLEDKQKGTYILVNTLDTDVDEQLESDPNLTLTPVDWSDENHAKTGLLMVVLSAIFMNGEVMVDSQLYHMLRKLKVDQDVTHPVFGDVKKQLTVEFVRQGYLEYTRQPNTDPPVFEFRWGFRAKKEITKRNCLDFVSQLYEKNPEEWVSQYQVVVEEEGEEEEGSSAS
;
A
#
# COMPACT_ATOMS: atom_id res chain seq x y z
N MET A 1 -59.44 10.69 35.03
CA MET A 1 -58.43 9.69 35.47
C MET A 1 -58.99 8.31 35.13
N PRO A 2 -58.22 7.30 34.67
CA PRO A 2 -56.75 7.17 34.51
C PRO A 2 -56.33 7.09 33.01
N ARG A 3 -55.21 7.61 32.49
CA ARG A 3 -53.76 7.37 32.71
C ARG A 3 -53.32 5.90 32.63
N THR A 4 -52.93 5.46 31.42
CA THR A 4 -51.99 4.35 31.22
C THR A 4 -50.93 4.74 30.17
N ASN A 5 -49.82 5.23 30.72
CA ASN A 5 -48.42 5.00 30.35
C ASN A 5 -48.13 4.40 28.96
N LYS A 6 -47.65 5.22 28.02
CA LYS A 6 -46.77 4.75 26.93
C LYS A 6 -45.34 4.90 27.41
N GLN A 7 -44.65 3.79 27.66
CA GLN A 7 -43.19 3.76 27.74
C GLN A 7 -42.63 4.08 26.34
N PRO A 8 -41.63 4.97 26.22
CA PRO A 8 -40.93 5.15 24.95
C PRO A 8 -40.00 3.96 24.69
N ASP A 9 -40.12 3.38 23.51
CA ASP A 9 -39.23 2.35 22.98
C ASP A 9 -37.81 2.90 22.84
N ASN A 10 -36.96 2.48 23.77
CA ASN A 10 -35.53 2.20 23.66
C ASN A 10 -34.79 2.81 22.45
N ASP A 11 -34.10 3.93 22.69
CA ASP A 11 -33.06 4.48 21.80
C ASP A 11 -31.98 3.42 21.53
N ARG A 12 -32.11 2.72 20.40
CA ARG A 12 -31.11 1.76 19.94
C ARG A 12 -29.94 2.52 19.35
N ILE A 13 -28.99 2.90 20.22
CA ILE A 13 -27.73 3.53 19.82
C ILE A 13 -27.06 2.64 18.75
N PRO A 14 -26.69 3.19 17.58
CA PRO A 14 -26.00 2.44 16.52
C PRO A 14 -24.75 1.72 17.04
N SER A 15 -24.57 0.45 16.66
CA SER A 15 -23.45 -0.39 17.12
C SER A 15 -22.06 0.23 16.87
N SER A 16 -21.92 1.08 15.84
CA SER A 16 -20.68 1.81 15.55
C SER A 16 -20.40 2.92 16.57
N GLN A 17 -21.43 3.64 17.03
CA GLN A 17 -21.29 4.67 18.06
C GLN A 17 -20.92 4.04 19.40
N VAL A 18 -21.50 2.90 19.76
CA VAL A 18 -21.15 2.18 21.00
C VAL A 18 -19.68 1.74 21.01
N SER A 19 -19.15 1.29 19.86
CA SER A 19 -17.74 0.91 19.73
C SER A 19 -16.78 2.11 19.80
N ALA A 20 -17.15 3.26 19.24
CA ALA A 20 -16.36 4.50 19.33
C ALA A 20 -16.27 5.00 20.78
N THR A 21 -17.40 5.06 21.49
CA THR A 21 -17.44 5.52 22.89
C THR A 21 -16.67 4.58 23.84
N GLN A 22 -16.62 3.27 23.55
CA GLN A 22 -15.81 2.31 24.31
C GLN A 22 -14.31 2.47 24.06
N ALA A 23 -13.91 2.79 22.82
CA ALA A 23 -12.52 3.04 22.47
C ALA A 23 -11.99 4.32 23.13
N GLU A 24 -12.80 5.39 23.12
CA GLU A 24 -12.50 6.65 23.82
C GLU A 24 -12.38 6.46 25.33
N LYS A 25 -13.29 5.71 25.96
CA LYS A 25 -13.20 5.37 27.40
C LYS A 25 -11.97 4.53 27.73
N ALA A 26 -11.62 3.58 26.87
CA ALA A 26 -10.41 2.77 27.06
C ALA A 26 -9.15 3.62 26.90
N HIS A 27 -9.14 4.56 25.94
CA HIS A 27 -8.06 5.52 25.77
C HIS A 27 -7.93 6.42 27.01
N SER A 28 -9.03 7.05 27.45
CA SER A 28 -9.05 7.98 28.59
C SER A 28 -8.79 7.32 29.94
N SER A 29 -8.88 5.99 30.03
CA SER A 29 -8.54 5.25 31.26
C SER A 29 -7.04 5.15 31.52
N MET A 30 -6.20 5.39 30.51
CA MET A 30 -4.74 5.47 30.62
C MET A 30 -4.29 6.85 31.11
N ASP A 31 -3.18 6.89 31.83
CA ASP A 31 -2.52 8.17 32.14
C ASP A 31 -1.99 8.82 30.85
N ARG A 32 -1.92 10.15 30.82
CA ARG A 32 -1.50 10.90 29.64
C ARG A 32 -0.06 10.54 29.21
N GLY A 33 0.85 10.29 30.15
CA GLY A 33 2.21 9.87 29.84
C GLY A 33 2.27 8.46 29.24
N GLU A 34 1.36 7.59 29.64
CA GLU A 34 1.23 6.23 29.11
C GLU A 34 0.66 6.23 27.68
N GLN A 35 -0.35 7.08 27.41
CA GLN A 35 -0.91 7.28 26.07
C GLN A 35 0.17 7.73 25.08
N GLU A 36 0.93 8.77 25.44
CA GLU A 36 1.98 9.31 24.58
C GLU A 36 3.10 8.29 24.31
N LYS A 37 3.52 7.56 25.35
CA LYS A 37 4.50 6.48 25.19
C LYS A 37 4.00 5.39 24.23
N LYS A 38 2.77 4.88 24.43
CA LYS A 38 2.19 3.87 23.54
C LYS A 38 2.02 4.39 22.11
N LEU A 39 1.78 5.69 21.94
CA LEU A 39 1.67 6.31 20.61
C LEU A 39 3.04 6.33 19.92
N HIS A 40 4.10 6.68 20.64
CA HIS A 40 5.48 6.62 20.10
C HIS A 40 5.88 5.19 19.76
N ASP A 41 5.62 4.24 20.66
CA ASP A 41 5.87 2.83 20.43
C ASP A 41 5.08 2.31 19.22
N LEU A 42 3.84 2.77 19.03
CA LEU A 42 3.01 2.43 17.87
C LEU A 42 3.61 2.95 16.57
N VAL A 43 3.95 4.25 16.51
CA VAL A 43 4.54 4.86 15.32
C VAL A 43 5.87 4.18 14.97
N GLN A 44 6.73 3.96 15.97
CA GLN A 44 8.00 3.26 15.77
C GLN A 44 7.78 1.82 15.28
N PHE A 45 6.83 1.10 15.87
CA PHE A 45 6.48 -0.25 15.45
C PHE A 45 6.01 -0.26 13.98
N LEU A 46 5.13 0.65 13.58
CA LEU A 46 4.62 0.75 12.21
C LEU A 46 5.77 0.98 11.21
N LEU A 47 6.68 1.91 11.51
CA LEU A 47 7.84 2.21 10.66
C LEU A 47 8.80 1.02 10.53
N ILE A 48 9.09 0.32 11.63
CA ILE A 48 9.96 -0.87 11.61
C ILE A 48 9.32 -2.00 10.79
N MET A 49 8.01 -2.20 10.94
CA MET A 49 7.31 -3.27 10.22
C MET A 49 7.20 -3.00 8.72
N ASP A 50 7.10 -1.74 8.31
CA ASP A 50 7.07 -1.38 6.88
C ASP A 50 8.42 -1.59 6.18
N GLN A 51 9.54 -1.76 6.90
CA GLN A 51 10.85 -2.02 6.28
C GLN A 51 10.86 -3.27 5.39
N LYS A 52 9.99 -4.24 5.68
CA LYS A 52 9.85 -5.46 4.87
C LYS A 52 8.73 -5.37 3.83
N LYS A 53 8.05 -4.21 3.75
CA LYS A 53 6.88 -3.95 2.90
C LYS A 53 5.77 -5.00 3.07
N LEU A 54 5.65 -5.59 4.27
CA LEU A 54 4.60 -6.55 4.59
C LEU A 54 3.39 -5.86 5.22
N PRO A 55 2.16 -6.26 4.87
CA PRO A 55 0.96 -5.77 5.55
C PRO A 55 1.02 -6.03 7.06
N ILE A 56 0.80 -4.98 7.84
CA ILE A 56 0.87 -4.96 9.29
C ILE A 56 -0.48 -5.41 9.85
N LYS A 57 -0.51 -6.51 10.61
CA LYS A 57 -1.77 -7.05 11.14
C LYS A 57 -2.19 -6.32 12.41
N LYS A 58 -3.49 -6.02 12.50
CA LYS A 58 -4.15 -5.48 13.71
C LYS A 58 -3.84 -6.30 14.98
N LEU A 59 -3.77 -7.63 14.83
CA LEU A 59 -3.45 -8.53 15.92
C LEU A 59 -2.02 -8.34 16.45
N ASP A 60 -1.07 -8.07 15.57
CA ASP A 60 0.34 -7.89 15.96
C ASP A 60 0.52 -6.54 16.67
N ILE A 61 -0.14 -5.48 16.20
CA ILE A 61 -0.20 -4.19 16.88
C ILE A 61 -0.76 -4.35 18.30
N ASN A 62 -1.89 -5.06 18.44
CA ASN A 62 -2.50 -5.30 19.74
C ASN A 62 -1.61 -6.11 20.67
N LYS A 63 -0.90 -7.12 20.17
CA LYS A 63 -0.04 -7.98 21.00
C LYS A 63 1.27 -7.30 21.41
N GLN A 64 1.89 -6.54 20.50
CA GLN A 64 3.24 -6.03 20.71
C GLN A 64 3.23 -4.64 21.35
N VAL A 65 2.26 -3.78 20.99
CA VAL A 65 2.22 -2.38 21.43
C VAL A 65 1.16 -2.17 22.51
N LEU A 66 -0.11 -2.44 22.21
CA LEU A 66 -1.20 -2.02 23.10
C LEU A 66 -1.44 -2.98 24.27
N LYS A 67 -1.20 -4.27 24.09
CA LYS A 67 -1.36 -5.34 25.08
C LYS A 67 -2.73 -5.28 25.76
N GLU A 68 -2.78 -5.04 27.06
CA GLU A 68 -4.01 -4.88 27.84
C GLU A 68 -4.90 -3.71 27.38
N HIS A 69 -4.37 -2.74 26.62
CA HIS A 69 -5.10 -1.57 26.11
C HIS A 69 -5.59 -1.72 24.67
N SER A 70 -5.75 -2.95 24.17
CA SER A 70 -6.22 -3.24 22.79
C SER A 70 -7.54 -2.54 22.39
N LYS A 71 -8.40 -2.21 23.37
CA LYS A 71 -9.65 -1.46 23.13
C LYS A 71 -9.42 -0.01 22.70
N ALA A 72 -8.28 0.60 23.06
CA ALA A 72 -7.91 1.95 22.67
C ALA A 72 -7.37 2.04 21.24
N LEU A 73 -7.15 0.91 20.56
CA LEU A 73 -6.55 0.86 19.23
C LEU A 73 -7.16 1.83 18.22
N PRO A 74 -8.50 1.95 18.06
CA PRO A 74 -9.05 2.87 17.06
C PRO A 74 -8.61 4.32 17.25
N VAL A 75 -8.53 4.78 18.50
CA VAL A 75 -8.07 6.14 18.83
C VAL A 75 -6.56 6.25 18.59
N MET A 76 -5.78 5.27 19.03
CA MET A 76 -4.33 5.25 18.86
C MET A 76 -3.91 5.22 17.39
N MET A 77 -4.64 4.49 16.55
CA MET A 77 -4.38 4.43 15.11
C MET A 77 -4.63 5.78 14.43
N LYS A 78 -5.69 6.50 14.79
CA LYS A 78 -5.97 7.84 14.26
C LYS A 78 -4.85 8.82 14.63
N LEU A 79 -4.41 8.81 15.89
CA LEU A 79 -3.30 9.65 16.35
C LEU A 79 -1.99 9.27 15.67
N ALA A 80 -1.75 7.97 15.44
CA ALA A 80 -0.55 7.49 14.75
C ALA A 80 -0.56 7.91 13.27
N GLU A 81 -1.69 7.80 12.59
CA GLU A 81 -1.88 8.27 11.20
C GLU A 81 -1.59 9.77 11.08
N GLU A 82 -2.17 10.60 11.95
CA GLU A 82 -1.92 12.05 11.97
C GLU A 82 -0.42 12.35 12.18
N LYS A 83 0.24 11.59 13.05
CA LYS A 83 1.67 11.77 13.35
C LYS A 83 2.57 11.29 12.19
N LEU A 84 2.24 10.16 11.57
CA LEU A 84 2.93 9.62 10.39
C LEU A 84 2.83 10.61 9.22
N ARG A 85 1.63 11.12 8.94
CA ARG A 85 1.41 12.10 7.86
C ARG A 85 2.15 13.40 8.14
N LYS A 86 2.03 13.95 9.35
CA LYS A 86 2.60 15.27 9.70
C LYS A 86 4.12 15.29 9.80
N ILE A 87 4.74 14.23 10.33
CA ILE A 87 6.18 14.21 10.61
C ILE A 87 6.96 13.51 9.51
N PHE A 88 6.41 12.44 8.95
CA PHE A 88 7.11 11.57 8.01
C PHE A 88 6.58 11.68 6.58
N GLY A 89 5.46 12.37 6.35
CA GLY A 89 4.80 12.36 5.03
C GLY A 89 4.38 10.96 4.60
N ILE A 90 3.96 10.13 5.55
CA ILE A 90 3.55 8.74 5.30
C ILE A 90 2.06 8.61 5.65
N GLU A 91 1.30 8.04 4.72
CA GLU A 91 -0.09 7.69 4.93
C GLU A 91 -0.22 6.26 5.46
N LEU A 92 -1.08 6.06 6.46
CA LEU A 92 -1.43 4.75 6.99
C LEU A 92 -2.75 4.29 6.36
N VAL A 93 -2.68 3.31 5.48
CA VAL A 93 -3.84 2.84 4.70
C VAL A 93 -4.32 1.49 5.24
N SER A 94 -5.63 1.38 5.50
CA SER A 94 -6.26 0.12 5.88
C SER A 94 -6.62 -0.69 4.63
N LEU A 95 -6.27 -1.97 4.60
CA LEU A 95 -6.67 -2.87 3.52
C LEU A 95 -8.11 -3.38 3.73
N GLU A 96 -8.84 -3.53 2.63
CA GLU A 96 -10.24 -3.97 2.61
C GLU A 96 -10.40 -5.46 2.27
N ASP A 97 -11.65 -5.94 2.25
CA ASP A 97 -12.06 -7.29 1.86
C ASP A 97 -11.26 -8.45 2.50
N LYS A 98 -10.53 -9.21 1.68
CA LYS A 98 -9.80 -10.42 2.05
C LYS A 98 -8.65 -10.13 3.01
N GLN A 99 -8.23 -8.87 3.14
CA GLN A 99 -7.15 -8.43 4.02
C GLN A 99 -7.63 -7.48 5.13
N LYS A 100 -8.93 -7.49 5.44
CA LYS A 100 -9.51 -6.69 6.52
C LYS A 100 -8.76 -6.83 7.84
N GLY A 101 -8.39 -5.70 8.43
CA GLY A 101 -7.61 -5.66 9.67
C GLY A 101 -6.11 -5.79 9.46
N THR A 102 -5.64 -5.49 8.25
CA THR A 102 -4.23 -5.25 7.96
C THR A 102 -4.04 -3.83 7.43
N TYR A 103 -2.84 -3.30 7.60
CA TYR A 103 -2.48 -1.92 7.29
C TYR A 103 -1.18 -1.90 6.49
N ILE A 104 -1.04 -0.91 5.62
CA ILE A 104 0.22 -0.62 4.92
C ILE A 104 0.60 0.84 5.16
N LEU A 105 1.90 1.15 5.07
CA LEU A 105 2.37 2.51 5.01
C LEU A 105 2.70 2.86 3.57
N VAL A 106 2.16 3.98 3.10
CA VAL A 106 2.37 4.50 1.75
C VAL A 106 3.14 5.80 1.91
N ASN A 107 4.28 5.91 1.23
CA ASN A 107 5.04 7.16 1.21
C ASN A 107 4.33 8.14 0.27
N THR A 108 3.91 9.29 0.79
CA THR A 108 3.31 10.35 -0.03
C THR A 108 4.31 11.43 -0.41
N LEU A 109 5.59 11.29 -0.03
CA LEU A 109 6.66 12.23 -0.40
C LEU A 109 7.31 11.89 -1.75
N ASP A 110 7.12 10.67 -2.26
CA ASP A 110 7.76 10.23 -3.52
C ASP A 110 7.12 10.86 -4.78
N THR A 111 6.02 11.62 -4.64
CA THR A 111 5.40 12.33 -5.75
C THR A 111 6.10 13.64 -6.13
N ASP A 112 6.95 14.18 -5.26
CA ASP A 112 7.67 15.45 -5.49
C ASP A 112 9.18 15.23 -5.72
N VAL A 113 9.61 14.01 -6.00
CA VAL A 113 11.05 13.73 -6.20
C VAL A 113 11.58 14.48 -7.42
N ASP A 114 10.79 14.61 -8.49
CA ASP A 114 11.19 15.38 -9.67
C ASP A 114 11.19 16.91 -9.41
N GLU A 115 10.21 17.46 -8.67
CA GLU A 115 10.20 18.91 -8.35
C GLU A 115 11.23 19.31 -7.27
N GLN A 116 11.53 18.44 -6.31
CA GLN A 116 12.50 18.74 -5.24
C GLN A 116 13.96 18.54 -5.68
N LEU A 117 14.23 17.64 -6.62
CA LEU A 117 15.57 17.49 -7.22
C LEU A 117 15.93 18.64 -8.16
N GLU A 118 14.94 19.29 -8.77
CA GLU A 118 15.16 20.48 -9.59
C GLU A 118 15.42 21.76 -8.78
N SER A 119 14.93 21.83 -7.54
CA SER A 119 14.97 23.05 -6.72
C SER A 119 16.19 23.17 -5.79
N ASP A 120 16.84 22.07 -5.39
CA ASP A 120 18.07 22.12 -4.58
C ASP A 120 19.07 21.00 -4.95
N PRO A 121 20.13 21.31 -5.73
CA PRO A 121 21.15 20.32 -6.11
C PRO A 121 22.02 19.84 -4.94
N ASN A 122 21.87 20.41 -3.73
CA ASN A 122 22.53 19.95 -2.51
C ASN A 122 21.59 19.17 -1.57
N LEU A 123 20.31 18.99 -1.92
CA LEU A 123 19.41 18.14 -1.15
C LEU A 123 19.72 16.67 -1.42
N THR A 124 20.84 16.20 -0.88
CA THR A 124 21.02 14.77 -0.68
C THR A 124 20.12 14.37 0.48
N LEU A 125 18.83 14.13 0.22
CA LEU A 125 18.10 13.16 1.02
C LEU A 125 18.89 11.87 0.85
N THR A 126 19.80 11.60 1.80
CA THR A 126 20.51 10.34 1.88
C THR A 126 19.43 9.27 1.75
N PRO A 127 19.41 8.50 0.66
CA PRO A 127 18.51 7.37 0.59
C PRO A 127 18.77 6.59 1.87
N VAL A 128 17.71 6.26 2.61
CA VAL A 128 17.82 5.18 3.59
C VAL A 128 18.61 4.09 2.87
N ASP A 129 19.76 3.72 3.44
CA ASP A 129 20.70 2.75 2.85
C ASP A 129 20.02 1.38 2.82
N TRP A 130 19.08 1.22 1.90
CA TRP A 130 18.56 -0.05 1.48
C TRP A 130 19.71 -0.67 0.71
N SER A 131 20.31 -1.73 1.26
CA SER A 131 21.38 -2.49 0.58
C SER A 131 21.09 -2.65 -0.92
N ASP A 132 22.11 -2.61 -1.78
CA ASP A 132 21.99 -2.70 -3.25
C ASP A 132 21.02 -3.79 -3.76
N GLU A 133 20.86 -4.89 -3.02
CA GLU A 133 19.92 -5.97 -3.30
C GLU A 133 18.43 -5.54 -3.25
N ASN A 134 18.08 -4.65 -2.32
CA ASN A 134 16.73 -4.09 -2.20
C ASN A 134 16.42 -3.13 -3.35
N HIS A 135 17.38 -2.30 -3.75
CA HIS A 135 17.24 -1.43 -4.93
C HIS A 135 17.03 -2.24 -6.22
N ALA A 136 17.80 -3.33 -6.39
CA ALA A 136 17.63 -4.18 -7.56
C ALA A 136 16.24 -4.85 -7.59
N LYS A 137 15.74 -5.33 -6.45
CA LYS A 137 14.39 -5.93 -6.35
C LYS A 137 13.29 -4.90 -6.63
N THR A 138 13.46 -3.66 -6.17
CA THR A 138 12.55 -2.56 -6.53
C THR A 138 12.59 -2.27 -8.03
N GLY A 139 13.78 -2.27 -8.66
CA GLY A 139 13.91 -2.13 -10.11
C GLY A 139 13.19 -3.24 -10.89
N LEU A 140 13.34 -4.50 -10.46
CA LEU A 140 12.61 -5.63 -11.04
C LEU A 140 11.09 -5.46 -10.87
N LEU A 141 10.65 -5.01 -9.69
CA LEU A 141 9.24 -4.73 -9.42
C LEU A 141 8.69 -3.67 -10.38
N MET A 142 9.41 -2.56 -10.57
CA MET A 142 9.01 -1.50 -11.51
C MET A 142 8.87 -2.04 -12.94
N VAL A 143 9.84 -2.82 -13.42
CA VAL A 143 9.77 -3.44 -14.75
C VAL A 143 8.54 -4.33 -14.90
N VAL A 144 8.23 -5.14 -13.88
CA VAL A 144 7.07 -6.05 -13.91
C VAL A 144 5.76 -5.28 -13.88
N LEU A 145 5.62 -4.27 -13.00
CA LEU A 145 4.41 -3.47 -12.89
C LEU A 145 4.15 -2.67 -14.18
N SER A 146 5.19 -2.05 -14.74
CA SER A 146 5.13 -1.37 -16.03
C SER A 146 4.71 -2.34 -17.13
N ALA A 147 5.28 -3.55 -17.20
CA ALA A 147 4.90 -4.53 -18.21
C ALA A 147 3.43 -4.96 -18.10
N ILE A 148 2.91 -5.15 -16.88
CA ILE A 148 1.49 -5.46 -16.65
C ILE A 148 0.60 -4.30 -17.11
N PHE A 149 0.98 -3.06 -16.78
CA PHE A 149 0.24 -1.87 -17.23
C PHE A 149 0.23 -1.76 -18.76
N MET A 150 1.41 -1.89 -19.40
CA MET A 150 1.53 -1.84 -20.86
C MET A 150 0.71 -2.95 -21.56
N ASN A 151 0.48 -4.08 -20.90
CA ASN A 151 -0.33 -5.20 -21.40
C ASN A 151 -1.84 -5.06 -21.10
N GLY A 152 -2.31 -3.90 -20.63
CA GLY A 152 -3.73 -3.65 -20.33
C GLY A 152 -4.15 -4.13 -18.93
N GLU A 153 -3.33 -3.82 -17.92
CA GLU A 153 -3.53 -4.11 -16.47
C GLU A 153 -3.51 -5.59 -16.06
N VAL A 154 -3.47 -6.52 -17.01
CA VAL A 154 -3.45 -7.96 -16.77
C VAL A 154 -2.42 -8.60 -17.67
N MET A 155 -1.59 -9.47 -17.10
CA MET A 155 -0.59 -10.20 -17.89
C MET A 155 -0.57 -11.68 -17.51
N VAL A 156 -0.66 -12.55 -18.52
CA VAL A 156 -0.53 -14.01 -18.31
C VAL A 156 0.90 -14.33 -17.88
N ASP A 157 1.07 -15.25 -16.93
CA ASP A 157 2.37 -15.56 -16.35
C ASP A 157 3.42 -15.98 -17.40
N SER A 158 3.03 -16.80 -18.37
CA SER A 158 3.90 -17.21 -19.49
C SER A 158 4.41 -16.03 -20.32
N GLN A 159 3.59 -14.99 -20.51
CA GLN A 159 3.97 -13.78 -21.25
C GLN A 159 4.98 -12.96 -20.44
N LEU A 160 4.72 -12.81 -19.13
CA LEU A 160 5.62 -12.09 -18.23
C LEU A 160 7.00 -12.77 -18.17
N TYR A 161 7.03 -14.10 -17.99
CA TYR A 161 8.28 -14.85 -17.96
C TYR A 161 9.04 -14.80 -19.29
N HIS A 162 8.34 -14.81 -20.43
CA HIS A 162 8.97 -14.64 -21.74
C HIS A 162 9.62 -13.26 -21.89
N MET A 163 8.96 -12.20 -21.41
CA MET A 163 9.51 -10.85 -21.40
C MET A 163 10.75 -10.76 -20.50
N LEU A 164 10.68 -11.27 -19.26
CA LEU A 164 11.82 -11.30 -18.34
C LEU A 164 13.01 -12.08 -18.90
N ARG A 165 12.78 -13.19 -19.62
CA ARG A 165 13.84 -13.96 -20.27
C ARG A 165 14.59 -13.14 -21.33
N LYS A 166 13.90 -12.26 -22.07
CA LYS A 166 14.54 -11.33 -23.00
C LYS A 166 15.44 -10.32 -22.29
N LEU A 167 15.07 -9.93 -21.06
CA LEU A 167 15.86 -9.09 -20.16
C LEU A 167 16.93 -9.87 -19.39
N LYS A 168 17.22 -11.13 -19.79
CA LYS A 168 18.20 -12.03 -19.15
C LYS A 168 17.85 -12.43 -17.71
N VAL A 169 16.58 -12.28 -17.31
CA VAL A 169 16.05 -12.74 -16.03
C VAL A 169 15.24 -14.01 -16.28
N ASP A 170 15.82 -15.16 -15.96
CA ASP A 170 15.16 -16.46 -16.14
C ASP A 170 14.47 -16.89 -14.84
N GLN A 171 13.27 -17.47 -14.95
CA GLN A 171 12.55 -18.02 -13.80
C GLN A 171 13.08 -19.39 -13.38
N ASP A 172 13.70 -20.12 -14.31
CA ASP A 172 14.11 -21.52 -14.10
C ASP A 172 15.54 -21.60 -13.51
N VAL A 173 16.22 -20.45 -13.40
CA VAL A 173 17.59 -20.33 -12.91
C VAL A 173 17.65 -19.30 -11.78
N THR A 174 18.32 -19.66 -10.69
CA THR A 174 18.57 -18.72 -9.58
C THR A 174 19.43 -17.55 -10.08
N HIS A 175 18.87 -16.35 -10.05
CA HIS A 175 19.58 -15.13 -10.43
C HIS A 175 20.52 -14.67 -9.30
N PRO A 176 21.76 -14.23 -9.58
CA PRO A 176 22.71 -13.80 -8.55
C PRO A 176 22.18 -12.68 -7.63
N VAL A 177 21.34 -11.80 -8.18
CA VAL A 177 20.80 -10.62 -7.47
C VAL A 177 19.36 -10.83 -6.98
N PHE A 178 18.55 -11.60 -7.73
CA PHE A 178 17.11 -11.75 -7.43
C PHE A 178 16.79 -13.08 -6.75
N GLY A 179 17.75 -14.00 -6.69
CA GLY A 179 17.52 -15.36 -6.23
C GLY A 179 16.54 -16.10 -7.14
N ASP A 180 15.57 -16.78 -6.53
CA ASP A 180 14.48 -17.45 -7.23
C ASP A 180 13.44 -16.41 -7.69
N VAL A 181 13.50 -16.05 -8.98
CA VAL A 181 12.62 -15.05 -9.60
C VAL A 181 11.16 -15.48 -9.52
N LYS A 182 10.87 -16.78 -9.71
CA LYS A 182 9.49 -17.28 -9.63
C LYS A 182 8.92 -17.07 -8.24
N LYS A 183 9.68 -17.41 -7.19
CA LYS A 183 9.30 -17.16 -5.81
C LYS A 183 9.19 -15.66 -5.51
N GLN A 184 10.11 -14.85 -6.03
CA GLN A 184 10.07 -13.40 -5.84
C GLN A 184 8.75 -12.80 -6.36
N LEU A 185 8.33 -13.17 -7.57
CA LEU A 185 7.09 -12.66 -8.17
C LEU A 185 5.83 -13.25 -7.53
N THR A 186 5.76 -14.57 -7.38
CA THR A 186 4.52 -15.27 -6.97
C THR A 186 4.29 -15.32 -5.47
N VAL A 187 5.35 -15.14 -4.66
CA VAL A 187 5.27 -15.21 -3.20
C VAL A 187 5.62 -13.87 -2.57
N GLU A 188 6.81 -13.33 -2.84
CA GLU A 188 7.28 -12.16 -2.09
C GLU A 188 6.51 -10.89 -2.48
N PHE A 189 6.45 -10.54 -3.77
CA PHE A 189 5.71 -9.36 -4.23
C PHE A 189 4.19 -9.50 -4.03
N VAL A 190 3.65 -10.72 -4.07
CA VAL A 190 2.25 -10.98 -3.71
C VAL A 190 2.01 -10.75 -2.22
N ARG A 191 2.91 -11.22 -1.36
CA ARG A 191 2.80 -11.05 0.09
C ARG A 191 2.98 -9.59 0.50
N GLN A 192 3.81 -8.83 -0.21
CA GLN A 192 3.97 -7.39 -0.03
C GLN A 192 2.74 -6.61 -0.54
N GLY A 193 1.92 -7.22 -1.40
CA GLY A 193 0.69 -6.62 -1.93
C GLY A 193 0.90 -5.78 -3.19
N TYR A 194 2.08 -5.88 -3.82
CA TYR A 194 2.35 -5.22 -5.09
C TYR A 194 1.76 -6.00 -6.28
N LEU A 195 1.74 -7.33 -6.19
CA LEU A 195 1.17 -8.19 -7.24
C LEU A 195 0.00 -9.00 -6.71
N GLU A 196 -0.95 -9.26 -7.58
CA GLU A 196 -1.95 -10.30 -7.39
C GLU A 196 -1.67 -11.41 -8.39
N TYR A 197 -1.52 -12.64 -7.90
CA TYR A 197 -1.33 -13.84 -8.73
C TYR A 197 -2.55 -14.73 -8.59
N THR A 198 -3.35 -14.80 -9.66
CA THR A 198 -4.64 -15.50 -9.64
C THR A 198 -4.75 -16.51 -10.76
N ARG A 199 -5.49 -17.60 -10.51
CA ARG A 199 -5.80 -18.60 -11.53
C ARG A 199 -7.01 -18.15 -12.31
N GLN A 200 -6.93 -18.19 -13.64
CA GLN A 200 -8.07 -17.92 -14.50
C GLN A 200 -9.16 -18.99 -14.32
N PRO A 201 -10.42 -18.59 -14.15
CA PRO A 201 -11.51 -19.55 -14.01
C PRO A 201 -11.69 -20.35 -15.31
N ASN A 202 -12.03 -21.63 -15.17
CA ASN A 202 -12.42 -22.50 -16.28
C ASN A 202 -11.35 -22.74 -17.36
N THR A 203 -10.06 -22.66 -17.01
CA THR A 203 -8.94 -23.02 -17.89
C THR A 203 -8.38 -24.40 -17.57
N ASP A 204 -8.22 -25.23 -18.61
CA ASP A 204 -7.51 -26.52 -18.59
C ASP A 204 -6.58 -26.61 -19.83
N PRO A 205 -5.24 -26.59 -19.67
CA PRO A 205 -4.51 -26.57 -18.41
C PRO A 205 -4.69 -25.26 -17.62
N PRO A 206 -4.43 -25.25 -16.30
CA PRO A 206 -4.53 -24.05 -15.47
C PRO A 206 -3.66 -22.90 -16.00
N VAL A 207 -4.28 -21.76 -16.30
CA VAL A 207 -3.58 -20.52 -16.66
C VAL A 207 -3.60 -19.56 -15.48
N PHE A 208 -2.48 -18.91 -15.21
CA PHE A 208 -2.37 -17.90 -14.16
C PHE A 208 -2.05 -16.53 -14.75
N GLU A 209 -2.50 -15.49 -14.06
CA GLU A 209 -2.31 -14.11 -14.46
C GLU A 209 -1.85 -13.25 -13.29
N PHE A 210 -1.06 -12.24 -13.63
CA PHE A 210 -0.60 -11.18 -12.76
C PHE A 210 -1.43 -9.92 -12.97
N ARG A 211 -1.76 -9.26 -11.86
CA ARG A 211 -2.39 -7.93 -11.81
C ARG A 211 -1.67 -7.08 -10.77
N TRP A 212 -1.86 -5.76 -10.84
CA TRP A 212 -1.42 -4.86 -9.77
C TRP A 212 -2.22 -5.14 -8.50
N GLY A 213 -1.50 -5.38 -7.40
CA GLY A 213 -2.09 -5.47 -6.08
C GLY A 213 -2.39 -4.09 -5.49
N PHE A 214 -3.11 -4.09 -4.36
CA PHE A 214 -3.53 -2.86 -3.70
C PHE A 214 -2.38 -1.91 -3.36
N ARG A 215 -1.22 -2.43 -2.92
CA ARG A 215 -0.06 -1.59 -2.58
C ARG A 215 0.50 -0.90 -3.82
N ALA A 216 0.62 -1.62 -4.94
CA ALA A 216 1.11 -1.04 -6.19
C ALA A 216 0.23 0.12 -6.65
N LYS A 217 -1.10 -0.04 -6.59
CA LYS A 217 -2.06 1.02 -6.96
C LYS A 217 -2.00 2.27 -6.07
N LYS A 218 -1.38 2.18 -4.89
CA LYS A 218 -1.25 3.31 -3.95
C LYS A 218 0.15 3.92 -3.93
N GLU A 219 1.19 3.12 -4.13
CA GLU A 219 2.57 3.59 -4.12
C GLU A 219 3.09 3.99 -5.51
N ILE A 220 2.48 3.51 -6.59
CA ILE A 220 2.98 3.70 -7.96
C ILE A 220 1.85 4.23 -8.85
N THR A 221 2.12 5.33 -9.55
CA THR A 221 1.20 5.89 -10.54
C THR A 221 1.43 5.27 -11.91
N LYS A 222 0.36 5.14 -12.71
CA LYS A 222 0.47 4.66 -14.09
C LYS A 222 1.29 5.63 -14.96
N ARG A 223 1.29 6.92 -14.62
CA ARG A 223 2.20 7.92 -15.22
C ARG A 223 3.66 7.53 -15.05
N ASN A 224 4.11 7.24 -13.82
CA ASN A 224 5.51 6.86 -13.57
C ASN A 224 5.91 5.61 -14.37
N CYS A 225 5.00 4.64 -14.51
CA CYS A 225 5.22 3.48 -15.37
C CYS A 225 5.34 3.86 -16.85
N LEU A 226 4.47 4.75 -17.34
CA LEU A 226 4.49 5.21 -18.72
C LEU A 226 5.76 5.99 -19.04
N ASP A 227 6.18 6.89 -18.16
CA ASP A 227 7.40 7.68 -18.32
C ASP A 227 8.64 6.79 -18.29
N PHE A 228 8.70 5.83 -17.36
CA PHE A 228 9.78 4.83 -17.31
C PHE A 228 9.91 4.05 -18.64
N VAL A 229 8.80 3.57 -19.18
CA VAL A 229 8.80 2.82 -20.45
C VAL A 229 9.17 3.73 -21.62
N SER A 230 8.65 4.95 -21.63
CA SER A 230 8.92 5.95 -22.66
C SER A 230 10.40 6.32 -22.73
N GLN A 231 11.03 6.53 -21.56
CA GLN A 231 12.48 6.73 -21.45
C GLN A 231 13.27 5.51 -21.92
N LEU A 232 12.84 4.29 -21.56
CA LEU A 232 13.53 3.05 -21.96
C LEU A 232 13.52 2.83 -23.48
N TYR A 233 12.45 3.26 -24.17
CA TYR A 233 12.29 3.12 -25.62
C TYR A 233 12.62 4.39 -26.41
N GLU A 234 13.06 5.47 -25.75
CA GLU A 234 13.33 6.78 -26.34
C GLU A 234 12.13 7.31 -27.16
N LYS A 235 10.92 7.15 -26.62
CA LYS A 235 9.66 7.59 -27.23
C LYS A 235 8.94 8.58 -26.34
N ASN A 236 8.05 9.38 -26.92
CA ASN A 236 7.19 10.24 -26.12
C ASN A 236 6.05 9.42 -25.49
N PRO A 237 5.66 9.70 -24.23
CA PRO A 237 4.51 9.08 -23.56
C PRO A 237 3.22 9.12 -24.39
N GLU A 238 3.00 10.21 -25.13
CA GLU A 238 1.83 10.42 -25.99
C GLU A 238 1.75 9.43 -27.18
N GLU A 239 2.88 8.82 -27.58
CA GLU A 239 2.88 7.81 -28.64
C GLU A 239 2.17 6.51 -28.20
N TRP A 240 2.07 6.28 -26.89
CA TRP A 240 1.35 5.15 -26.31
C TRP A 240 -0.12 5.52 -26.07
N VAL A 241 -0.83 5.85 -27.15
CA VAL A 241 -2.19 6.46 -27.12
C VAL A 241 -3.14 5.77 -26.14
N SER A 242 -3.20 4.43 -26.13
CA SER A 242 -4.08 3.70 -25.21
C SER A 242 -3.70 3.83 -23.74
N GLN A 243 -2.42 3.83 -23.43
CA GLN A 243 -1.91 3.92 -22.06
C GLN A 243 -1.93 5.37 -21.56
N TYR A 244 -1.60 6.33 -22.44
CA TYR A 244 -1.68 7.75 -22.15
C TYR A 244 -3.10 8.20 -21.81
N GLN A 245 -4.11 7.70 -22.55
CA GLN A 245 -5.51 7.99 -22.25
C GLN A 245 -5.91 7.51 -20.86
N VAL A 246 -5.48 6.31 -20.45
CA VAL A 246 -5.75 5.78 -19.10
C VAL A 246 -5.10 6.65 -18.02
N VAL A 247 -3.89 7.15 -18.25
CA VAL A 247 -3.21 8.05 -17.31
C VAL A 247 -3.96 9.38 -17.18
N VAL A 248 -4.38 9.98 -18.28
CA VAL A 248 -5.12 11.26 -18.28
C VAL A 248 -6.49 11.12 -17.60
N GLU A 249 -7.19 10.00 -17.81
CA GLU A 249 -8.47 9.72 -17.16
C GLU A 249 -8.30 9.56 -15.64
N GLU A 250 -7.30 8.80 -15.19
CA GLU A 250 -7.02 8.57 -13.77
C GLU A 250 -6.64 9.87 -13.04
N GLU A 251 -5.84 10.74 -13.68
CA GLU A 251 -5.47 12.05 -13.11
C GLU A 251 -6.65 13.01 -13.01
N GLY A 252 -7.54 13.02 -14.01
CA GLY A 252 -8.76 13.83 -13.96
C GLY A 252 -9.70 13.41 -12.83
N GLU A 253 -9.80 12.11 -12.55
CA GLU A 253 -10.61 11.58 -11.44
C GLU A 253 -10.03 11.93 -10.06
N GLU A 254 -8.71 11.97 -9.92
CA GLU A 254 -8.03 12.35 -8.67
C GLU A 254 -8.18 13.84 -8.34
N GLU A 255 -8.13 14.72 -9.34
CA GLU A 255 -8.34 16.17 -9.16
C GLU A 255 -9.80 16.53 -8.78
N GLU A 256 -10.80 15.85 -9.35
CA GLU A 256 -12.20 16.03 -8.98
C GLU A 256 -12.52 15.46 -7.57
N GLY A 257 -11.84 14.38 -7.16
CA GLY A 257 -11.98 13.81 -5.81
C GLY A 257 -11.35 14.66 -4.71
N SER A 258 -10.20 15.30 -4.98
CA SER A 258 -9.51 16.18 -4.02
C SER A 258 -10.18 17.54 -3.86
N SER A 259 -10.97 18.00 -4.84
CA SER A 259 -11.70 19.27 -4.78
C SER A 259 -13.09 19.14 -4.12
N ALA A 260 -13.56 17.91 -3.90
CA ALA A 260 -14.83 17.59 -3.25
C ALA A 260 -14.72 17.15 -1.77
N SER A 261 -13.50 17.09 -1.20
CA SER A 261 -13.23 16.59 0.16
C SER A 261 -12.79 17.68 1.16
#